data_AF-W7IN94-F1
#
_entry.id   AF-W7IN94-F1
#
_cell.length_a   1.000
_cell.length_b   1.000
_cell.length_c   1.000
_cell.angle_alpha   90.00
_cell.angle_beta   90.00
_cell.angle_gamma   90.00
#
_symmetry.space_group_name_H-M   'P 1'
#
loop_
_entity.id
_entity.type
_entity.pdbx_description
1 polymer ?
#
loop_
_entity_poly.entity_id
_entity_poly.type
_entity_poly.pdbx_seq_one_letter_code
_entity_poly.pdbx_strand_id
1 'polypeptide(L)' 'MAAFGAVDVVVANHVRSSEQTPAGVTAAELDLTWAVNARASVLPAQAFAAAHDDTQPGDRVILFTSGQQLGSDDP' A
#
# COMPACT_ATOMS: atom_id res chain seq x y z
N MET A 1 -16.39 18.21 -5.14
CA MET A 1 -15.36 18.32 -4.08
C MET A 1 -15.85 19.15 -2.89
N ALA A 2 -17.01 18.84 -2.28
CA ALA A 2 -17.72 19.85 -1.48
C ALA A 2 -17.70 19.66 0.05
N ALA A 3 -17.21 18.55 0.61
CA ALA A 3 -17.25 18.31 2.05
C ALA A 3 -15.90 18.47 2.79
N PHE A 4 -14.77 18.19 2.13
CA PHE A 4 -13.47 18.06 2.81
C PHE A 4 -12.31 18.84 2.19
N GLY A 5 -12.51 19.55 1.07
CA GLY A 5 -11.43 20.30 0.41
C GLY A 5 -10.36 19.38 -0.20
N ALA A 6 -9.09 19.77 -0.05
CA ALA A 6 -7.94 18.98 -0.49
C ALA A 6 -7.67 17.79 0.45
N VAL A 7 -6.95 16.78 -0.03
CA VAL A 7 -6.46 15.68 0.80
C VAL A 7 -5.05 16.05 1.26
N ASP A 8 -4.79 16.06 2.56
CA ASP A 8 -3.45 16.34 3.11
C ASP A 8 -2.61 15.06 3.31
N VAL A 9 -3.27 13.93 3.63
CA VAL A 9 -2.57 12.68 3.98
C VAL A 9 -3.23 11.46 3.37
N VAL A 10 -2.42 10.57 2.81
CA VAL A 10 -2.83 9.23 2.36
C VAL A 10 -2.15 8.17 3.21
N VAL A 11 -2.95 7.31 3.84
CA VAL A 11 -2.49 6.13 4.57
C VAL A 11 -2.90 4.88 3.80
N ALA A 12 -1.93 4.17 3.22
CA ALA A 12 -2.16 2.91 2.54
C ALA A 12 -1.94 1.73 3.50
N ASN A 13 -3.01 1.02 3.83
CA ASN A 13 -3.02 -0.13 4.75
C ASN A 13 -3.63 -1.39 4.11
N HIS A 14 -3.55 -1.51 2.79
CA HIS A 14 -4.10 -2.66 2.08
C HIS A 14 -3.31 -3.92 2.44
N VAL A 15 -4.03 -4.97 2.83
CA VAL A 15 -3.43 -6.26 3.16
C VAL A 15 -4.30 -7.40 2.69
N ARG A 16 -3.64 -8.41 2.13
CA ARG A 16 -4.16 -9.72 1.80
C ARG A 16 -3.15 -10.77 2.25
N SER A 17 -3.65 -11.78 2.95
CA SER A 17 -2.90 -12.99 3.27
C SER A 17 -3.17 -14.07 2.22
N SER A 18 -2.25 -15.03 2.12
CA SER A 18 -2.46 -16.28 1.38
C SER A 18 -2.33 -17.45 2.34
N GLU A 19 -3.19 -18.45 2.18
CA GLU A 19 -3.10 -19.73 2.89
C GLU A 19 -2.37 -20.80 2.06
N GLN A 20 -1.96 -20.49 0.83
CA GLN A 20 -1.26 -21.44 -0.03
C GLN A 20 0.18 -21.66 0.46
N THR A 21 0.61 -22.92 0.44
CA THR A 21 1.99 -23.28 0.74
C THR A 21 2.91 -22.89 -0.42
N PRO A 22 4.23 -22.74 -0.20
CA PRO A 22 5.17 -22.44 -1.27
C PRO A 22 5.17 -23.47 -2.42
N ALA A 23 4.87 -24.74 -2.13
CA ALA A 23 4.77 -25.79 -3.15
C ALA A 23 3.45 -25.76 -3.93
N GLY A 24 2.39 -25.20 -3.36
CA GLY A 24 1.05 -25.16 -3.94
C GLY A 24 0.63 -23.79 -4.48
N VAL A 25 1.48 -22.76 -4.36
CA VAL A 25 1.13 -21.40 -4.73
C VAL A 25 0.93 -21.26 -6.23
N THR A 26 -0.17 -20.62 -6.64
CA THR A 26 -0.50 -20.40 -8.05
C THR A 26 -0.13 -18.99 -8.49
N ALA A 27 0.09 -18.79 -9.79
CA ALA A 27 0.31 -17.45 -10.36
C ALA A 27 -0.88 -16.51 -10.05
N ALA A 28 -2.11 -17.01 -10.15
CA ALA A 28 -3.30 -16.22 -9.84
C ALA A 28 -3.33 -15.75 -8.37
N GLU A 29 -2.90 -16.60 -7.43
CA GLU A 29 -2.80 -16.24 -6.02
C GLU A 29 -1.72 -15.18 -5.76
N LEU A 30 -0.58 -15.28 -6.46
CA LEU A 30 0.47 -14.27 -6.42
C LEU A 30 0.00 -12.94 -6.99
N ASP A 31 -0.69 -12.98 -8.14
CA ASP A 31 -1.23 -11.78 -8.80
C ASP A 31 -2.27 -11.08 -7.92
N LEU A 32 -3.15 -11.83 -7.26
CA LEU A 32 -4.12 -11.29 -6.31
C LEU A 32 -3.43 -10.65 -5.10
N THR A 33 -2.39 -11.30 -4.56
CA THR A 33 -1.60 -10.75 -3.45
C THR A 33 -0.88 -9.48 -3.86
N TRP A 34 -0.29 -9.44 -5.06
CA TRP A 34 0.39 -8.27 -5.58
C TRP A 34 -0.58 -7.11 -5.86
N ALA A 35 -1.76 -7.42 -6.40
CA ALA A 35 -2.80 -6.42 -6.68
C ALA A 35 -3.23 -5.68 -5.41
N VAL A 36 -3.32 -6.38 -4.26
CA VAL A 36 -3.72 -5.76 -2.99
C VAL A 36 -2.52 -5.16 -2.25
N ASN A 37 -1.46 -5.92 -2.01
CA ASN A 37 -0.41 -5.52 -1.07
C ASN A 37 0.54 -4.48 -1.68
N ALA A 38 0.67 -4.44 -3.01
CA ALA A 38 1.56 -3.51 -3.70
C ALA A 38 0.78 -2.50 -4.56
N ARG A 39 0.03 -2.98 -5.56
CA ARG A 39 -0.63 -2.08 -6.53
C ARG A 39 -1.63 -1.13 -5.86
N ALA A 40 -2.47 -1.63 -4.95
CA ALA A 40 -3.44 -0.79 -4.24
C ALA A 40 -2.80 0.24 -3.29
N SER A 41 -1.51 0.11 -2.96
CA SER A 41 -0.75 1.12 -2.20
C SER A 41 -0.10 2.16 -3.11
N VAL A 42 0.38 1.74 -4.28
CA VAL A 42 1.06 2.62 -5.25
C VAL A 42 0.07 3.55 -5.98
N LEU A 43 -1.08 3.03 -6.41
CA LEU A 43 -2.03 3.83 -7.20
C LEU A 43 -2.57 5.06 -6.44
N PRO A 44 -2.97 4.96 -5.15
CA PRO A 44 -3.34 6.15 -4.37
C PRO A 44 -2.18 7.12 -4.18
N ALA A 45 -0.95 6.63 -4.00
CA ALA A 45 0.23 7.49 -3.89
C ALA A 45 0.50 8.25 -5.19
N GLN A 46 0.33 7.60 -6.35
CA GLN A 46 0.42 8.26 -7.66
C GLN A 46 -0.68 9.31 -7.84
N ALA A 47 -1.92 8.98 -7.46
CA ALA A 47 -3.04 9.91 -7.54
C ALA A 47 -2.84 11.13 -6.63
N PHE A 48 -2.32 10.91 -5.41
CA PHE A 48 -1.96 11.99 -4.49
C PHE A 48 -0.85 12.86 -5.07
N ALA A 49 0.23 12.24 -5.57
CA ALA A 49 1.33 12.95 -6.19
C ALA A 49 0.88 13.83 -7.37
N ALA A 50 -0.12 13.39 -8.15
CA ALA A 50 -0.66 14.15 -9.26
C ALA A 50 -1.61 15.29 -8.86
N ALA A 51 -2.20 15.23 -7.66
CA ALA A 51 -3.25 16.15 -7.21
C ALA A 51 -2.81 17.12 -6.10
N HIS A 52 -1.75 16.81 -5.37
CA HIS A 52 -1.26 17.62 -4.26
C HIS A 52 -0.59 18.92 -4.72
N ASP A 53 -0.56 19.90 -3.83
CA ASP A 53 0.04 21.22 -4.05
C ASP A 53 1.33 21.31 -3.22
N ASP A 54 2.48 21.30 -3.91
CA ASP A 54 3.81 21.37 -3.30
C ASP A 54 4.03 22.60 -2.40
N THR A 55 3.19 23.63 -2.52
CA THR A 55 3.26 24.83 -1.67
C THR A 55 2.58 24.66 -0.32
N GLN A 56 1.73 23.61 -0.17
CA GLN A 56 1.05 23.34 1.08
C GLN A 56 1.94 22.52 2.04
N PRO A 57 2.19 23.04 3.26
CA PRO A 57 2.97 22.30 4.25
C PRO A 57 2.12 21.18 4.87
N GLY A 58 2.68 19.97 4.94
CA GLY A 58 2.08 18.88 5.71
C GLY A 58 1.68 17.65 4.89
N ASP A 59 1.83 17.70 3.57
CA ASP A 59 1.46 16.60 2.68
C ASP A 59 2.30 15.34 2.92
N ARG A 60 1.65 14.18 3.12
CA ARG A 60 2.33 12.92 3.43
C ARG A 60 1.66 11.71 2.79
N VAL A 61 2.48 10.75 2.35
CA VAL A 61 2.06 9.39 2.05
C VAL A 61 2.68 8.45 3.08
N ILE A 62 1.85 7.65 3.75
CA ILE A 62 2.28 6.64 4.73
C ILE A 62 1.92 5.27 4.17
N LEU A 63 2.94 4.44 3.96
CA LEU A 63 2.80 3.07 3.47
C LEU A 63 3.02 2.10 4.62
N PHE A 64 2.00 1.32 4.97
CA PHE A 64 2.16 0.22 5.89
C PHE A 64 2.72 -0.99 5.13
N THR A 65 3.83 -1.51 5.62
CA THR A 65 4.42 -2.76 5.14
C THR A 65 4.54 -3.74 6.30
N SER A 66 4.64 -5.02 6.00
CA SER A 66 4.93 -6.04 7.00
C SER A 66 6.44 -6.16 7.21
N GLY A 67 6.87 -6.36 8.46
CA GLY A 67 8.25 -6.72 8.80
C GLY A 67 8.69 -8.10 8.26
N GLN A 68 7.91 -8.79 7.44
CA GLN A 68 8.25 -10.11 6.88
C GLN A 68 9.59 -10.11 6.11
N GLN A 69 9.98 -8.97 5.53
CA GLN A 69 11.30 -8.79 4.92
C GLN A 69 12.47 -8.84 5.92
N LEU A 70 12.19 -8.59 7.20
CA LEU A 70 13.16 -8.61 8.28
C LEU A 70 13.38 -10.03 8.84
N GLY A 71 12.60 -11.01 8.38
CA GLY A 71 12.62 -12.38 8.89
C GLY A 71 11.98 -12.50 10.28
N SER A 72 12.13 -13.66 10.90
CA SER A 72 11.94 -13.79 12.34
C SER A 72 13.22 -13.29 13.00
N ASP A 73 13.13 -12.28 13.85
CA ASP A 73 14.16 -12.01 14.87
C ASP A 73 14.16 -13.20 15.85
N ASP A 74 14.68 -14.35 15.42
CA ASP A 74 14.99 -15.49 16.27
C ASP A 74 16.48 -15.34 16.65
N PRO A 75 16.83 -15.19 17.95
CA PRO A 75 18.23 -15.06 18.37
C PRO A 75 19.07 -16.32 18.08
#